data_AF-A0A7S1SG18-F1
#
_entry.id   AF-A0A7S1SG18-F1
#
_cell.length_a   1.000
_cell.length_b   1.000
_cell.length_c   1.000
_cell.angle_alpha   90.00
_cell.angle_beta   90.00
_cell.angle_gamma   90.00
#
_symmetry.space_group_name_H-M   'P 1'
#
loop_
_entity.id
_entity.type
_entity.pdbx_description
1 polymer ?
#
loop_
_entity_poly.entity_id
_entity_poly.type
_entity_poly.pdbx_seq_one_letter_code
_entity_poly.pdbx_strand_id
1 'polypeptide(L)'
;MSAMIDFNELAEKDLDIEADENEIIPGPAIKAPKARVSTKKVTKPPPPPIDHRLQVLVLHGRQSNENLVNFQVSALKREFGKEVDVKFVEGDVIWVYRDGVDNHDADPMSVTLSKGKDFKTWFNHTTDDKRDRVDFFKQQDPSVKVTYEGHEAAVDKVLNYIENEGPVDVIISVFEGTLVVNLMIAKLVKEGKPIPWRASIMFSPLAIRDDTLTGPMTKEKVKHPVVMVFGKTDEYHYYQRNAAGRVPAEEYYEDPVILEHNDGHQLPATQPRAAEIFARAVAEAKYQCGLLPEAPKRVMMPSKPTSMVLKNLEDMTLRKVRVLCLTGGHSNIPVIKFQTNQLKMALGRDNAEFVYLEGTKDWSWYEGEPKVSDMEERIAGGKQLKNWYIDRIHEEGGTEKEILGYKAHVKTDRENKDKQFDPTSDVEYFDIDAVVEDLISYIYKEGPFDVIVGFSQGGIFLHLLIAYLRKKEVGGREKYPDRWQHARHSTEQMPWRISVFFNAMHVRDKRYFHLFDKKLEGHPTVFVYGKEDEYYEYARDGFGNKPQEEYYDNPLCLVHDQSHEFPTQMPRAKQIYDKVVAQIWRHCGGKPIV
;
A
#
# COMPACT_ATOMS: atom_id res chain seq x y z
N MET A 1 10.48 -21.26 -49.96
CA MET A 1 9.50 -20.26 -49.49
C MET A 1 9.23 -20.57 -48.04
N SER A 2 9.97 -19.91 -47.15
CA SER A 2 9.90 -20.12 -45.70
C SER A 2 8.77 -19.26 -45.14
N ALA A 3 7.84 -19.87 -44.40
CA ALA A 3 6.74 -19.14 -43.77
C ALA A 3 7.31 -18.22 -42.68
N MET A 4 7.29 -16.91 -42.92
CA MET A 4 7.53 -15.91 -41.90
C MET A 4 6.40 -15.99 -40.88
N ILE A 5 6.75 -16.32 -39.63
CA ILE A 5 5.84 -16.21 -38.49
C ILE A 5 5.68 -14.72 -38.19
N ASP A 6 4.46 -14.21 -38.24
CA ASP A 6 4.12 -12.83 -37.87
C ASP A 6 4.06 -12.71 -36.34
N PHE A 7 5.00 -11.97 -35.77
CA PHE A 7 5.13 -11.78 -34.32
C PHE A 7 4.08 -10.85 -33.73
N ASN A 8 3.42 -10.03 -34.56
CA ASN A 8 2.25 -9.28 -34.10
C ASN A 8 1.05 -10.22 -33.89
N GLU A 9 0.95 -11.28 -34.69
CA GLU A 9 -0.05 -12.34 -34.50
C GLU A 9 0.22 -13.17 -33.24
N LEU A 10 1.48 -13.43 -32.87
CA LEU A 10 1.85 -14.13 -31.62
C LEU A 10 1.60 -13.29 -30.36
N ALA A 11 1.79 -11.97 -30.44
CA ALA A 11 1.48 -11.06 -29.33
C ALA A 11 -0.03 -10.99 -29.02
N GLU A 12 -0.89 -11.27 -30.01
CA GLU A 12 -2.34 -11.33 -29.85
C GLU A 12 -2.88 -12.77 -29.68
N LYS A 13 -2.21 -13.82 -30.21
CA LYS A 13 -2.66 -15.22 -30.13
C LYS A 13 -2.34 -15.95 -28.82
N ASP A 14 -1.42 -15.47 -28.00
CA ASP A 14 -1.20 -16.03 -26.64
C ASP A 14 -2.30 -15.61 -25.63
N LEU A 15 -3.42 -15.08 -26.11
CA LEU A 15 -4.54 -14.58 -25.31
C LEU A 15 -5.84 -15.39 -25.44
N ASP A 16 -5.89 -16.42 -26.29
CA ASP A 16 -7.00 -17.37 -26.37
C ASP A 16 -6.55 -18.76 -25.90
N ILE A 17 -6.06 -18.85 -24.67
CA ILE A 17 -6.13 -20.13 -23.95
C ILE A 17 -7.58 -20.25 -23.48
N GLU A 18 -8.43 -20.87 -24.30
CA GLU A 18 -9.60 -21.55 -23.77
C GLU A 18 -9.09 -22.49 -22.68
N ALA A 19 -9.41 -22.18 -21.43
CA ALA A 19 -9.15 -23.10 -20.34
C ALA A 19 -9.86 -24.41 -20.69
N ASP A 20 -9.11 -25.45 -21.02
CA ASP A 20 -9.64 -26.79 -21.09
C ASP A 20 -10.08 -27.16 -19.67
N GLU A 21 -11.37 -26.96 -19.38
CA GLU A 21 -11.98 -27.27 -18.09
C GLU A 21 -11.91 -28.78 -17.75
N ASN A 22 -11.37 -29.63 -18.65
CA ASN A 22 -11.36 -31.08 -18.49
C ASN A 22 -10.00 -31.72 -18.17
N GLU A 23 -8.88 -30.99 -18.12
CA GLU A 23 -7.59 -31.52 -17.63
C GLU A 23 -7.28 -31.08 -16.20
N ILE A 24 -8.10 -31.56 -15.25
CA ILE A 24 -7.73 -31.56 -13.83
C ILE A 24 -6.78 -32.73 -13.58
N ILE A 25 -5.47 -32.42 -13.51
CA ILE A 25 -4.48 -33.34 -12.93
C ILE A 25 -4.89 -33.56 -11.46
N PRO A 26 -5.18 -34.80 -11.02
CA PRO A 26 -5.58 -35.05 -9.64
C PRO A 26 -4.38 -34.80 -8.73
N GLY A 27 -4.39 -33.64 -8.07
CA GLY A 27 -3.49 -33.37 -6.95
C GLY A 27 -3.68 -34.41 -5.83
N PRO A 28 -2.69 -34.56 -4.94
CA PRO A 28 -2.78 -35.49 -3.82
C PRO A 28 -4.07 -35.24 -3.04
N ALA A 29 -4.87 -36.29 -2.85
CA ALA A 29 -6.17 -36.22 -2.18
C ALA A 29 -6.02 -35.66 -0.76
N ILE A 30 -6.21 -34.35 -0.62
CA ILE A 30 -6.37 -33.69 0.67
C ILE A 30 -7.70 -34.20 1.21
N LYS A 31 -7.66 -35.11 2.18
CA LYS A 31 -8.87 -35.59 2.88
C LYS A 31 -9.63 -34.36 3.37
N ALA A 32 -10.79 -34.10 2.76
CA ALA A 32 -11.68 -33.04 3.21
C ALA A 32 -11.88 -33.17 4.73
N PRO A 33 -11.73 -32.08 5.51
CA PRO A 33 -11.96 -32.14 6.93
C PRO A 33 -13.35 -32.71 7.17
N LYS A 34 -13.43 -33.80 7.96
CA LYS A 34 -14.70 -34.47 8.31
C LYS A 34 -15.70 -33.40 8.72
N ALA A 35 -16.85 -33.34 8.04
CA ALA A 35 -17.93 -32.41 8.34
C ALA A 35 -18.20 -32.45 9.86
N ARG A 36 -17.94 -31.32 10.54
CA ARG A 36 -18.24 -31.18 11.95
C ARG A 36 -19.73 -31.46 12.12
N VAL A 37 -20.07 -32.45 12.93
CA VAL A 37 -21.45 -32.75 13.33
C VAL A 37 -22.07 -31.46 13.82
N SER A 38 -23.07 -30.97 13.09
CA SER A 38 -23.80 -29.74 13.40
C SER A 38 -24.50 -29.92 14.75
N THR A 39 -23.85 -29.49 15.83
CA THR A 39 -24.49 -29.33 17.13
C THR A 39 -25.67 -28.37 16.96
N LYS A 40 -26.89 -28.84 17.27
CA LYS A 40 -28.09 -28.00 17.26
C LYS A 40 -27.79 -26.70 17.99
N LYS A 41 -27.75 -25.59 17.24
CA LYS A 41 -27.43 -24.27 17.78
C LYS A 41 -28.57 -23.87 18.72
N VAL A 42 -28.29 -23.77 20.01
CA VAL A 42 -29.26 -23.25 20.98
C VAL A 42 -29.59 -21.82 20.58
N THR A 43 -30.83 -21.58 20.17
CA THR A 43 -31.31 -20.23 19.81
C THR A 43 -31.43 -19.41 21.09
N LYS A 44 -30.64 -18.35 21.22
CA LYS A 44 -30.81 -17.38 22.33
C LYS A 44 -32.23 -16.78 22.24
N PRO A 45 -32.95 -16.63 23.36
CA PRO A 45 -34.23 -15.93 23.35
C PRO A 45 -34.04 -14.49 22.87
N PRO A 46 -35.06 -13.89 22.22
CA PRO A 46 -35.00 -12.50 21.77
C PRO A 46 -34.83 -11.55 22.97
N PRO A 47 -34.16 -10.39 22.79
CA PRO A 47 -34.08 -9.36 23.80
C PRO A 47 -35.48 -8.86 24.21
N PRO A 48 -35.66 -8.42 25.47
CA PRO A 48 -36.95 -7.89 25.93
C PRO A 48 -37.32 -6.62 25.14
N PRO A 49 -38.58 -6.49 24.69
CA PRO A 49 -39.02 -5.33 23.92
C PRO A 49 -38.92 -4.04 24.74
N ILE A 50 -38.61 -2.93 24.08
CA ILE A 50 -38.85 -1.59 24.62
C ILE A 50 -40.35 -1.26 24.57
N ASP A 51 -40.81 -0.47 25.52
CA ASP A 51 -42.20 -0.02 25.67
C ASP A 51 -42.45 1.41 25.18
N HIS A 52 -41.43 2.03 24.58
CA HIS A 52 -41.44 3.39 24.09
C HIS A 52 -40.94 3.46 22.63
N ARG A 53 -41.03 4.65 22.04
CA ARG A 53 -40.53 4.91 20.69
C ARG A 53 -39.01 4.79 20.69
N LEU A 54 -38.44 4.07 19.72
CA LEU A 54 -36.99 3.85 19.61
C LEU A 54 -36.22 5.18 19.63
N GLN A 55 -35.33 5.35 20.60
CA GLN A 55 -34.50 6.55 20.78
C GLN A 55 -33.11 6.33 20.19
N VAL A 56 -32.77 7.06 19.13
CA VAL A 56 -31.49 6.97 18.42
C VAL A 56 -30.67 8.23 18.66
N LEU A 57 -29.44 8.06 19.13
CA LEU A 57 -28.46 9.13 19.26
C LEU A 57 -27.43 9.06 18.12
N VAL A 58 -27.18 10.17 17.43
CA VAL A 58 -26.22 10.24 16.32
C VAL A 58 -25.02 11.09 16.70
N LEU A 59 -23.81 10.54 16.53
CA LEU A 59 -22.52 11.21 16.71
C LEU A 59 -21.82 11.39 15.35
N HIS A 60 -21.49 12.63 15.00
CA HIS A 60 -20.86 12.96 13.72
C HIS A 60 -19.36 12.60 13.67
N GLY A 61 -18.77 12.60 12.47
CA GLY A 61 -17.32 12.47 12.27
C GLY A 61 -16.57 13.79 12.42
N ARG A 62 -15.24 13.76 12.30
CA ARG A 62 -14.43 14.98 12.19
C ARG A 62 -14.91 15.83 11.00
N GLN A 63 -14.74 17.14 11.06
CA GLN A 63 -15.08 18.06 9.97
C GLN A 63 -16.57 17.94 9.60
N SER A 64 -17.44 17.91 10.61
CA SER A 64 -18.87 17.76 10.42
C SER A 64 -19.65 18.58 11.45
N ASN A 65 -20.98 18.59 11.33
CA ASN A 65 -21.89 19.18 12.30
C ASN A 65 -23.26 18.49 12.20
N GLU A 66 -24.21 18.89 13.03
CA GLU A 66 -25.54 18.26 13.08
C GLU A 66 -26.27 18.31 11.74
N ASN A 67 -26.08 19.36 10.93
CA ASN A 67 -26.74 19.50 9.64
C ASN A 67 -26.17 18.48 8.64
N LEU A 68 -24.85 18.38 8.56
CA LEU A 68 -24.17 17.43 7.67
C LEU A 68 -24.50 16.00 8.04
N VAL A 69 -24.32 15.63 9.31
CA VAL A 69 -24.55 14.24 9.71
C VAL A 69 -26.02 13.86 9.56
N ASN A 70 -26.96 14.77 9.82
CA ASN A 70 -28.39 14.54 9.58
C ASN A 70 -28.70 14.29 8.09
N PHE A 71 -28.06 15.04 7.19
CA PHE A 71 -28.15 14.80 5.75
C PHE A 71 -27.56 13.43 5.38
N GLN A 72 -26.35 13.15 5.84
CA GLN A 72 -25.63 11.90 5.61
C GLN A 72 -26.48 10.69 6.04
N VAL A 73 -27.00 10.67 7.27
CA VAL A 73 -27.79 9.53 7.78
C VAL A 73 -29.25 9.52 7.29
N SER A 74 -29.65 10.42 6.38
CA SER A 74 -31.06 10.54 5.96
C SER A 74 -31.61 9.25 5.33
N ALA A 75 -30.81 8.52 4.56
CA ALA A 75 -31.20 7.23 3.98
C ALA A 75 -31.43 6.17 5.06
N LEU A 76 -30.52 6.08 6.03
CA LEU A 76 -30.65 5.19 7.18
C LEU A 76 -31.86 5.55 8.06
N LYS A 77 -32.15 6.84 8.25
CA LYS A 77 -33.35 7.31 8.97
C LYS A 77 -34.64 6.86 8.28
N ARG A 78 -34.70 6.90 6.94
CA ARG A 78 -35.85 6.40 6.19
C ARG A 78 -36.06 4.91 6.43
N GLU A 79 -34.98 4.14 6.53
CA GLU A 79 -35.02 2.70 6.79
C GLU A 79 -35.53 2.36 8.19
N PHE A 80 -35.20 3.17 9.21
CA PHE A 80 -35.79 3.01 10.55
C PHE A 80 -37.32 3.18 10.53
N GLY A 81 -37.83 4.09 9.70
CA GLY A 81 -39.25 4.43 9.56
C GLY A 81 -39.68 5.62 10.42
N LYS A 82 -40.99 5.82 10.59
CA LYS A 82 -41.54 6.98 11.34
C LYS A 82 -41.55 6.78 12.86
N GLU A 83 -41.24 5.57 13.34
CA GLU A 83 -41.33 5.18 14.75
C GLU A 83 -40.01 5.35 15.52
N VAL A 84 -39.10 6.17 15.01
CA VAL A 84 -37.80 6.47 15.64
C VAL A 84 -37.70 7.94 15.99
N ASP A 85 -37.24 8.28 17.19
CA ASP A 85 -36.81 9.64 17.53
C ASP A 85 -35.29 9.69 17.38
N VAL A 86 -34.79 10.66 16.62
CA VAL A 86 -33.37 10.76 16.27
C VAL A 86 -32.84 12.07 16.80
N LYS A 87 -31.90 11.98 17.75
CA LYS A 87 -31.20 13.10 18.36
C LYS A 87 -29.77 13.18 17.82
N PHE A 88 -29.23 14.39 17.79
CA PHE A 88 -27.87 14.67 17.35
C PHE A 88 -27.14 15.37 18.48
N VAL A 89 -25.91 14.93 18.76
CA VAL A 89 -25.00 15.62 19.69
C VAL A 89 -23.74 15.99 18.92
N GLU A 90 -23.31 17.23 19.08
CA GLU A 90 -22.13 17.78 18.42
C GLU A 90 -20.89 17.78 19.33
N GLY A 91 -19.71 17.67 18.73
CA GLY A 91 -18.44 17.96 19.39
C GLY A 91 -18.29 19.45 19.71
N ASP A 92 -17.53 19.77 20.76
CA ASP A 92 -17.34 21.16 21.21
C ASP A 92 -16.17 21.87 20.53
N VAL A 93 -15.27 21.11 19.89
CA VAL A 93 -14.06 21.68 19.29
C VAL A 93 -14.37 22.12 17.87
N ILE A 94 -14.14 23.40 17.57
CA ILE A 94 -14.20 23.91 16.20
C ILE A 94 -13.06 23.29 15.41
N TRP A 95 -13.40 22.62 14.31
CA TRP A 95 -12.43 22.11 13.36
C TRP A 95 -12.00 23.25 12.42
N VAL A 96 -10.70 23.39 12.24
CA VAL A 96 -10.10 24.36 11.32
C VAL A 96 -9.15 23.60 10.41
N TYR A 97 -9.26 23.82 9.11
CA TYR A 97 -8.35 23.22 8.13
C TYR A 97 -6.91 23.67 8.37
N ARG A 98 -6.00 22.69 8.41
CA ARG A 98 -4.57 22.89 8.54
C ARG A 98 -3.89 22.39 7.26
N ASP A 99 -3.44 23.32 6.43
CA ASP A 99 -2.70 23.01 5.20
C ASP A 99 -1.47 22.13 5.49
N GLY A 100 -1.26 21.12 4.64
CA GLY A 100 -0.21 20.10 4.81
C GLY A 100 -0.41 19.10 5.97
N VAL A 101 -1.40 19.31 6.84
CA VAL A 101 -1.68 18.43 7.99
C VAL A 101 -2.96 17.64 7.78
N ASP A 102 -4.06 18.31 7.44
CA ASP A 102 -5.33 17.66 7.14
C ASP A 102 -5.36 17.15 5.69
N ASN A 103 -6.07 16.04 5.45
CA ASN A 103 -6.05 15.38 4.14
C ASN A 103 -6.70 16.23 3.04
N HIS A 104 -7.79 16.94 3.37
CA HIS A 104 -8.46 17.90 2.49
C HIS A 104 -9.31 18.87 3.32
N ASP A 105 -9.60 20.05 2.76
CA ASP A 105 -10.58 20.98 3.33
C ASP A 105 -12.03 20.52 3.04
N ALA A 106 -13.02 21.25 3.55
CA ALA A 106 -14.42 20.96 3.34
C ALA A 106 -14.79 21.28 1.90
N ASP A 107 -15.36 20.31 1.20
CA ASP A 107 -15.79 20.50 -0.18
C ASP A 107 -16.99 21.47 -0.27
N PRO A 108 -17.26 22.07 -1.45
CA PRO A 108 -18.35 23.04 -1.61
C PRO A 108 -19.74 22.52 -1.22
N MET A 109 -20.02 21.22 -1.40
CA MET A 109 -21.28 20.61 -0.98
C MET A 109 -21.36 20.57 0.55
N SER A 110 -20.30 20.14 1.23
CA SER A 110 -20.21 20.14 2.70
C SER A 110 -20.38 21.55 3.27
N VAL A 111 -19.74 22.55 2.69
CA VAL A 111 -19.92 23.97 3.10
C VAL A 111 -21.38 24.39 2.92
N THR A 112 -22.02 24.05 1.80
CA THR A 112 -23.43 24.37 1.56
C THR A 112 -24.36 23.67 2.57
N LEU A 113 -24.14 22.39 2.83
CA LEU A 113 -24.94 21.59 3.77
C LEU A 113 -24.76 22.02 5.22
N SER A 114 -23.63 22.65 5.56
CA SER A 114 -23.37 23.18 6.91
C SER A 114 -24.36 24.27 7.31
N LYS A 115 -24.94 24.97 6.31
CA LYS A 115 -25.77 26.16 6.48
C LYS A 115 -25.07 27.28 7.26
N GLY A 116 -23.76 27.43 7.05
CA GLY A 116 -22.94 28.45 7.71
C GLY A 116 -22.63 28.17 9.18
N LYS A 117 -22.94 26.96 9.67
CA LYS A 117 -22.45 26.51 10.99
C LYS A 117 -21.00 26.06 10.90
N ASP A 118 -20.26 26.22 12.00
CA ASP A 118 -18.90 25.71 12.10
C ASP A 118 -18.85 24.20 11.81
N PHE A 119 -17.74 23.76 11.26
CA PHE A 119 -17.35 22.35 11.32
C PHE A 119 -16.76 22.07 12.71
N LYS A 120 -17.13 20.92 13.28
CA LYS A 120 -16.73 20.48 14.61
C LYS A 120 -15.96 19.16 14.54
N THR A 121 -15.19 18.91 15.59
CA THR A 121 -14.49 17.67 15.91
C THR A 121 -14.72 17.38 17.39
N TRP A 122 -14.58 16.13 17.81
CA TRP A 122 -14.87 15.75 19.21
C TRP A 122 -13.72 16.11 20.16
N PHE A 123 -12.49 15.96 19.68
CA PHE A 123 -11.27 16.21 20.43
C PHE A 123 -10.12 16.44 19.44
N ASN A 124 -9.04 17.01 19.93
CA ASN A 124 -7.82 17.10 19.12
C ASN A 124 -7.01 15.81 19.24
N HIS A 125 -6.10 15.60 18.30
CA HIS A 125 -5.13 14.54 18.40
C HIS A 125 -3.77 15.06 17.99
N THR A 126 -2.74 14.56 18.66
CA THR A 126 -1.34 14.88 18.39
C THR A 126 -0.57 13.59 18.17
N THR A 127 0.57 13.70 17.50
CA THR A 127 1.47 12.57 17.26
C THR A 127 2.90 12.91 17.68
N ASP A 128 3.69 11.89 18.00
CA ASP A 128 5.12 12.05 18.22
C ASP A 128 5.92 12.17 16.92
N ASP A 129 5.27 11.93 15.78
CA ASP A 129 5.87 12.00 14.45
C ASP A 129 6.21 13.44 14.04
N LYS A 130 7.50 13.76 14.03
CA LYS A 130 8.02 15.07 13.61
C LYS A 130 8.21 15.20 12.10
N ARG A 131 7.93 14.16 11.30
CA ARG A 131 7.99 14.22 9.83
C ARG A 131 6.82 15.07 9.28
N ASP A 132 7.10 15.85 8.24
CA ASP A 132 6.20 16.85 7.63
C ASP A 132 5.11 16.24 6.71
N ARG A 133 4.39 15.22 7.18
CA ARG A 133 3.37 14.50 6.38
C ARG A 133 1.96 14.67 6.93
N VAL A 134 0.95 14.54 6.06
CA VAL A 134 -0.47 14.59 6.45
C VAL A 134 -0.80 13.59 7.58
N ASP A 135 -1.69 13.99 8.48
CA ASP A 135 -2.10 13.23 9.67
C ASP A 135 -2.62 11.84 9.33
N PHE A 136 -3.26 11.71 8.17
CA PHE A 136 -3.67 10.43 7.61
C PHE A 136 -2.53 9.40 7.62
N PHE A 137 -1.37 9.72 7.03
CA PHE A 137 -0.24 8.78 6.99
C PHE A 137 0.38 8.53 8.37
N LYS A 138 0.34 9.52 9.26
CA LYS A 138 0.81 9.39 10.64
C LYS A 138 -0.04 8.38 11.40
N GLN A 139 -1.37 8.46 11.28
CA GLN A 139 -2.30 7.55 11.95
C GLN A 139 -2.19 6.10 11.45
N GLN A 140 -1.80 5.90 10.19
CA GLN A 140 -1.62 4.56 9.60
C GLN A 140 -0.25 3.94 9.87
N ASP A 141 0.69 4.67 10.46
CA ASP A 141 2.02 4.15 10.76
C ASP A 141 2.02 3.48 12.15
N PRO A 142 2.25 2.16 12.29
CA PRO A 142 2.28 1.49 13.58
C PRO A 142 3.28 2.10 14.57
N SER A 143 4.38 2.65 14.06
CA SER A 143 5.47 3.20 14.87
C SER A 143 5.15 4.57 15.47
N VAL A 144 4.11 5.24 14.98
CA VAL A 144 3.72 6.58 15.45
C VAL A 144 2.79 6.45 16.64
N LYS A 145 3.15 7.12 17.74
CA LYS A 145 2.27 7.29 18.89
C LYS A 145 1.27 8.40 18.60
N VAL A 146 0.00 8.14 18.91
CA VAL A 146 -1.08 9.12 18.82
C VAL A 146 -1.65 9.34 20.21
N THR A 147 -1.91 10.60 20.54
CA THR A 147 -2.54 11.02 21.80
C THR A 147 -3.78 11.83 21.49
N TYR A 148 -4.86 11.59 22.25
CA TYR A 148 -6.13 12.30 22.08
C TYR A 148 -6.30 13.34 23.20
N GLU A 149 -6.40 14.60 22.83
CA GLU A 149 -6.47 15.74 23.75
C GLU A 149 -7.91 16.23 23.90
N GLY A 150 -8.44 16.18 25.12
CA GLY A 150 -9.83 16.58 25.41
C GLY A 150 -10.88 15.49 25.18
N HIS A 151 -10.45 14.24 24.94
CA HIS A 151 -11.34 13.13 24.67
C HIS A 151 -12.24 12.78 25.87
N GLU A 152 -11.77 13.00 27.10
CA GLU A 152 -12.56 12.79 28.32
C GLU A 152 -13.76 13.73 28.38
N ALA A 153 -13.60 15.00 28.02
CA ALA A 153 -14.70 15.96 27.99
C ALA A 153 -15.76 15.58 26.94
N ALA A 154 -15.33 15.10 25.78
CA ALA A 154 -16.23 14.58 24.75
C ALA A 154 -17.01 13.35 25.23
N VAL A 155 -16.33 12.40 25.87
CA VAL A 155 -16.93 11.19 26.47
C VAL A 155 -17.96 11.57 27.54
N ASP A 156 -17.57 12.44 28.48
CA ASP A 156 -18.42 12.86 29.59
C ASP A 156 -19.65 13.62 29.10
N LYS A 157 -19.50 14.49 28.09
CA LYS A 157 -20.63 15.17 27.47
C LYS A 157 -21.69 14.20 26.95
N VAL A 158 -21.28 13.17 26.20
CA VAL A 158 -22.23 12.21 25.61
C VAL A 158 -22.85 11.32 26.68
N LEU A 159 -22.08 10.86 27.67
CA LEU A 159 -22.62 10.08 28.80
C LEU A 159 -23.60 10.91 29.63
N ASN A 160 -23.29 12.17 29.92
CA ASN A 160 -24.19 13.08 30.62
C ASN A 160 -25.46 13.35 29.81
N TYR A 161 -25.37 13.45 28.48
CA TYR A 161 -26.56 13.56 27.63
C TYR A 161 -27.44 12.30 27.77
N ILE A 162 -26.86 11.11 27.71
CA ILE A 162 -27.62 9.84 27.86
C ILE A 162 -28.27 9.75 29.25
N GLU A 163 -27.58 10.20 30.29
CA GLU A 163 -28.10 10.19 31.66
C GLU A 163 -29.25 11.18 31.87
N ASN A 164 -29.14 12.40 31.32
CA ASN A 164 -30.09 13.49 31.59
C ASN A 164 -31.27 13.54 30.60
N GLU A 165 -31.05 13.18 29.34
CA GLU A 165 -32.03 13.27 28.24
C GLU A 165 -32.51 11.90 27.75
N GLY A 166 -32.00 10.81 28.35
CA GLY A 166 -32.33 9.43 27.98
C GLY A 166 -33.78 9.02 28.27
N PRO A 167 -34.20 7.84 27.79
CA PRO A 167 -33.37 6.72 27.36
C PRO A 167 -32.77 6.89 25.95
N VAL A 168 -31.60 6.27 25.72
CA VAL A 168 -31.01 6.08 24.38
C VAL A 168 -30.90 4.58 24.12
N ASP A 169 -31.58 4.08 23.09
CA ASP A 169 -31.57 2.66 22.76
C ASP A 169 -30.41 2.30 21.82
N VAL A 170 -30.13 3.17 20.86
CA VAL A 170 -29.16 2.91 19.79
C VAL A 170 -28.29 4.13 19.55
N ILE A 171 -26.98 3.93 19.45
CA ILE A 171 -26.05 4.96 19.01
C ILE A 171 -25.63 4.70 17.56
N ILE A 172 -25.80 5.70 16.70
CA ILE A 172 -25.22 5.73 15.36
C ILE A 172 -24.01 6.66 15.39
N SER A 173 -22.89 6.23 14.85
CA SER A 173 -21.67 7.05 14.83
C SER A 173 -20.96 6.95 13.49
N VAL A 174 -20.32 8.05 13.09
CA VAL A 174 -19.58 8.17 11.83
C VAL A 174 -18.13 8.58 12.13
N PHE A 175 -17.16 7.90 11.54
CA PHE A 175 -15.72 8.21 11.61
C PHE A 175 -15.24 8.54 13.03
N GLU A 176 -14.82 9.78 13.33
CA GLU A 176 -14.34 10.18 14.67
C GLU A 176 -15.39 9.95 15.78
N GLY A 177 -16.69 10.08 15.50
CA GLY A 177 -17.74 9.75 16.46
C GLY A 177 -17.69 8.29 16.93
N THR A 178 -17.14 7.38 16.12
CA THR A 178 -16.95 5.98 16.51
C THR A 178 -15.86 5.82 17.58
N LEU A 179 -14.83 6.69 17.58
CA LEU A 179 -13.83 6.75 18.65
C LEU A 179 -14.48 7.16 19.96
N VAL A 180 -15.39 8.14 19.94
CA VAL A 180 -16.13 8.56 21.14
C VAL A 180 -16.93 7.38 21.71
N VAL A 181 -17.63 6.61 20.87
CA VAL A 181 -18.36 5.41 21.32
C VAL A 181 -17.42 4.36 21.93
N ASN A 182 -16.30 4.07 21.26
CA ASN A 182 -15.30 3.13 21.76
C ASN A 182 -14.71 3.60 23.10
N LEU A 183 -14.43 4.90 23.26
CA LEU A 183 -13.89 5.49 24.49
C LEU A 183 -14.91 5.50 25.63
N MET A 184 -16.19 5.79 25.34
CA MET A 184 -17.29 5.66 26.32
C MET A 184 -17.38 4.22 26.84
N ILE A 185 -17.37 3.23 25.95
CA ILE A 185 -17.43 1.82 26.33
C ILE A 185 -16.19 1.42 27.14
N ALA A 186 -15.00 1.86 26.73
CA ALA A 186 -13.77 1.61 27.48
C ALA A 186 -13.84 2.19 28.90
N LYS A 187 -14.37 3.41 29.06
CA LYS A 187 -14.60 4.04 30.36
C LYS A 187 -15.59 3.25 31.21
N LEU A 188 -16.74 2.89 30.66
CA LEU A 188 -17.77 2.13 31.38
C LEU A 188 -17.27 0.75 31.83
N VAL A 189 -16.58 0.02 30.95
CA VAL A 189 -15.97 -1.29 31.26
C VAL A 189 -14.92 -1.15 32.36
N LYS A 190 -14.05 -0.13 32.28
CA LYS A 190 -13.05 0.17 33.31
C LYS A 190 -13.70 0.46 34.68
N GLU A 191 -14.84 1.12 34.69
CA GLU A 191 -15.62 1.45 35.89
C GLU A 191 -16.51 0.30 36.37
N GLY A 192 -16.58 -0.82 35.64
CA GLY A 192 -17.49 -1.93 35.94
C GLY A 192 -18.98 -1.57 35.78
N LYS A 193 -19.28 -0.51 35.01
CA LYS A 193 -20.65 -0.05 34.74
C LYS A 193 -21.22 -0.73 33.49
N PRO A 194 -22.53 -1.05 33.47
CA PRO A 194 -23.17 -1.53 32.27
C PRO A 194 -23.21 -0.43 31.19
N ILE A 195 -23.26 -0.85 29.93
CA ILE A 195 -23.49 0.06 28.79
C ILE A 195 -24.97 0.46 28.79
N PRO A 196 -25.33 1.77 28.87
CA PRO A 196 -26.71 2.20 29.07
C PRO A 196 -27.59 2.19 27.81
N TRP A 197 -27.07 1.72 26.67
CA TRP A 197 -27.81 1.56 25.41
C TRP A 197 -27.67 0.12 24.88
N ARG A 198 -28.54 -0.26 23.94
CA ARG A 198 -28.73 -1.66 23.50
C ARG A 198 -27.89 -2.07 22.29
N ALA A 199 -27.58 -1.14 21.39
CA ALA A 199 -26.76 -1.44 20.20
C ALA A 199 -26.01 -0.21 19.65
N SER A 200 -24.88 -0.44 18.99
CA SER A 200 -24.15 0.60 18.26
C SER A 200 -24.06 0.29 16.76
N ILE A 201 -24.31 1.29 15.91
CA ILE A 201 -24.06 1.24 14.47
C ILE A 201 -22.92 2.23 14.16
N MET A 202 -21.81 1.72 13.65
CA MET A 202 -20.59 2.49 13.41
C MET A 202 -20.23 2.48 11.92
N PHE A 203 -20.15 3.66 11.32
CA PHE A 203 -19.72 3.83 9.94
C PHE A 203 -18.27 4.35 9.90
N SER A 204 -17.43 3.69 9.12
CA SER A 204 -15.98 3.94 9.04
C SER A 204 -15.31 3.92 10.43
N PRO A 205 -15.50 2.87 11.25
CA PRO A 205 -15.01 2.86 12.63
C PRO A 205 -13.49 2.85 12.71
N LEU A 206 -12.96 3.65 13.63
CA LEU A 206 -11.53 3.74 13.88
C LEU A 206 -11.14 2.94 15.12
N ALA A 207 -9.96 2.32 15.07
CA ALA A 207 -9.31 1.80 16.26
C ALA A 207 -8.80 2.96 17.13
N ILE A 208 -8.85 2.80 18.45
CA ILE A 208 -8.22 3.74 19.37
C ILE A 208 -6.70 3.49 19.30
N ARG A 209 -5.94 4.53 18.93
CA ARG A 209 -4.48 4.44 18.76
C ARG A 209 -3.69 4.58 20.06
N ASP A 210 -4.29 5.17 21.08
CA ASP A 210 -3.68 5.30 22.39
C ASP A 210 -3.89 4.01 23.18
N ASP A 211 -2.86 3.18 23.28
CA ASP A 211 -2.93 1.89 23.97
C ASP A 211 -3.27 2.02 25.46
N THR A 212 -3.03 3.20 26.04
CA THR A 212 -3.39 3.47 27.44
C THR A 212 -4.91 3.52 27.65
N LEU A 213 -5.66 3.75 26.57
CA LEU A 213 -7.12 3.86 26.58
C LEU A 213 -7.83 2.56 26.14
N THR A 214 -7.16 1.68 25.39
CA THR A 214 -7.77 0.42 24.89
C THR A 214 -7.73 -0.74 25.87
N GLY A 215 -6.83 -0.68 26.87
CA GLY A 215 -6.59 -1.76 27.83
C GLY A 215 -7.85 -2.42 28.44
N PRO A 216 -8.93 -1.69 28.78
CA PRO A 216 -10.16 -2.29 29.28
C PRO A 216 -10.86 -3.21 28.27
N MET A 217 -10.83 -2.89 26.98
CA MET A 217 -11.55 -3.61 25.92
C MET A 217 -10.72 -4.72 25.25
N THR A 218 -9.39 -4.72 25.45
CA THR A 218 -8.49 -5.73 24.87
C THR A 218 -8.26 -6.94 25.79
N LYS A 219 -8.64 -6.85 27.08
CA LYS A 219 -8.53 -7.95 28.04
C LYS A 219 -9.62 -9.01 27.88
N GLU A 220 -10.87 -8.56 27.74
CA GLU A 220 -12.03 -9.39 27.43
C GLU A 220 -12.85 -8.68 26.37
N LYS A 221 -13.36 -9.45 25.39
CA LYS A 221 -14.24 -8.90 24.37
C LYS A 221 -15.51 -8.35 25.00
N VAL A 222 -15.86 -7.12 24.63
CA VAL A 222 -17.06 -6.43 25.10
C VAL A 222 -18.30 -7.13 24.55
N LYS A 223 -19.21 -7.52 25.45
CA LYS A 223 -20.50 -8.15 25.13
C LYS A 223 -21.55 -7.09 24.79
N HIS A 224 -21.28 -6.34 23.73
CA HIS A 224 -22.16 -5.27 23.25
C HIS A 224 -22.47 -5.47 21.76
N PRO A 225 -23.73 -5.48 21.33
CA PRO A 225 -24.09 -5.59 19.92
C PRO A 225 -23.58 -4.40 19.11
N VAL A 226 -22.72 -4.67 18.12
CA VAL A 226 -22.19 -3.64 17.21
C VAL A 226 -22.33 -4.07 15.76
N VAL A 227 -22.83 -3.14 14.93
CA VAL A 227 -22.74 -3.19 13.47
C VAL A 227 -21.66 -2.23 13.03
N MET A 228 -20.67 -2.73 12.28
CA MET A 228 -19.60 -1.93 11.70
C MET A 228 -19.70 -1.95 10.18
N VAL A 229 -19.67 -0.77 9.58
CA VAL A 229 -19.81 -0.58 8.14
C VAL A 229 -18.54 0.09 7.61
N PHE A 230 -17.91 -0.49 6.59
CA PHE A 230 -16.67 0.02 6.01
C PHE A 230 -16.80 0.24 4.50
N GLY A 231 -16.23 1.33 3.99
CA GLY A 231 -16.03 1.54 2.56
C GLY A 231 -14.73 0.86 2.11
N LYS A 232 -14.77 -0.02 1.11
CA LYS A 232 -13.57 -0.69 0.59
C LYS A 232 -12.62 0.25 -0.13
N THR A 233 -13.14 1.39 -0.60
CA THR A 233 -12.34 2.42 -1.26
C THR A 233 -12.08 3.61 -0.32
N ASP A 234 -12.46 3.48 0.96
CA ASP A 234 -12.05 4.38 2.04
C ASP A 234 -10.53 4.31 2.21
N GLU A 235 -9.85 5.45 2.19
CA GLU A 235 -8.41 5.53 2.42
C GLU A 235 -8.02 5.00 3.80
N TYR A 236 -8.94 5.02 4.76
CA TYR A 236 -8.77 4.43 6.08
C TYR A 236 -9.14 2.93 6.11
N HIS A 237 -9.68 2.31 5.06
CA HIS A 237 -10.20 0.92 5.11
C HIS A 237 -9.19 -0.07 5.71
N TYR A 238 -7.95 -0.03 5.22
CA TYR A 238 -6.88 -0.87 5.74
C TYR A 238 -6.60 -0.62 7.22
N TYR A 239 -6.55 0.66 7.60
CA TYR A 239 -6.35 1.07 8.98
C TYR A 239 -7.53 0.69 9.88
N GLN A 240 -8.76 0.89 9.45
CA GLN A 240 -9.97 0.58 10.20
C GLN A 240 -10.07 -0.92 10.51
N ARG A 241 -9.73 -1.78 9.55
CA ARG A 241 -9.84 -3.25 9.66
C ARG A 241 -8.61 -3.92 10.28
N ASN A 242 -7.41 -3.31 10.21
CA ASN A 242 -6.16 -3.89 10.72
C ASN A 242 -5.49 -3.06 11.84
N ALA A 243 -6.02 -1.90 12.20
CA ALA A 243 -5.44 -0.92 13.12
C ALA A 243 -3.96 -0.62 12.88
N ALA A 244 -3.52 -0.68 11.61
CA ALA A 244 -2.11 -0.56 11.24
C ALA A 244 -1.20 -1.50 12.06
N GLY A 245 -1.61 -2.75 12.24
CA GLY A 245 -0.83 -3.76 13.00
C GLY A 245 -1.11 -3.77 14.51
N ARG A 246 -2.13 -3.03 14.98
CA ARG A 246 -2.64 -3.07 16.36
C ARG A 246 -3.95 -3.85 16.43
N VAL A 247 -4.67 -3.79 17.55
CA VAL A 247 -5.99 -4.41 17.71
C VAL A 247 -7.07 -3.52 17.05
N PRO A 248 -7.72 -3.98 15.96
CA PRO A 248 -8.79 -3.24 15.30
C PRO A 248 -10.07 -3.19 16.11
N ALA A 249 -10.93 -2.20 15.82
CA ALA A 249 -12.18 -2.00 16.54
C ALA A 249 -13.08 -3.24 16.52
N GLU A 250 -13.10 -3.99 15.41
CA GLU A 250 -13.86 -5.24 15.30
C GLU A 250 -13.41 -6.34 16.28
N GLU A 251 -12.21 -6.24 16.83
CA GLU A 251 -11.71 -7.20 17.82
C GLU A 251 -12.05 -6.81 19.27
N TYR A 252 -12.56 -5.60 19.52
CA TYR A 252 -13.03 -5.18 20.84
C TYR A 252 -14.32 -5.89 21.26
N TYR A 253 -15.12 -6.39 20.31
CA TYR A 253 -16.48 -6.87 20.55
C TYR A 253 -16.65 -8.38 20.37
N GLU A 254 -17.58 -8.97 21.10
CA GLU A 254 -18.06 -10.33 20.88
C GLU A 254 -19.04 -10.35 19.70
N ASP A 255 -18.68 -11.08 18.63
CA ASP A 255 -19.53 -11.28 17.44
C ASP A 255 -20.06 -10.00 16.75
N PRO A 256 -19.22 -9.01 16.39
CA PRO A 256 -19.70 -7.84 15.65
C PRO A 256 -20.23 -8.22 14.26
N VAL A 257 -21.22 -7.47 13.79
CA VAL A 257 -21.71 -7.57 12.41
C VAL A 257 -20.87 -6.66 11.53
N ILE A 258 -20.11 -7.24 10.59
CA ILE A 258 -19.23 -6.50 9.68
C ILE A 258 -19.89 -6.42 8.29
N LEU A 259 -20.07 -5.21 7.78
CA LEU A 259 -20.64 -4.92 6.47
C LEU A 259 -19.67 -4.06 5.66
N GLU A 260 -19.62 -4.28 4.34
CA GLU A 260 -18.79 -3.50 3.43
C GLU A 260 -19.56 -3.02 2.20
N HIS A 261 -19.15 -1.86 1.68
CA HIS A 261 -19.56 -1.27 0.40
C HIS A 261 -18.34 -0.83 -0.41
N ASN A 262 -18.51 -0.50 -1.70
CA ASN A 262 -17.42 -0.07 -2.57
C ASN A 262 -17.25 1.46 -2.64
N ASP A 263 -18.06 2.21 -1.89
CA ASP A 263 -17.88 3.67 -1.79
C ASP A 263 -16.67 4.03 -0.89
N GLY A 264 -16.24 5.30 -0.98
CA GLY A 264 -15.07 5.83 -0.25
C GLY A 264 -15.33 6.11 1.24
N HIS A 265 -14.69 7.16 1.76
CA HIS A 265 -14.86 7.62 3.14
C HIS A 265 -16.20 8.35 3.36
N GLN A 266 -17.30 7.62 3.20
CA GLN A 266 -18.67 8.14 3.29
C GLN A 266 -19.65 7.03 3.68
N LEU A 267 -20.88 7.42 4.01
CA LEU A 267 -21.95 6.44 4.17
C LEU A 267 -22.26 5.74 2.83
N PRO A 268 -22.74 4.48 2.87
CA PRO A 268 -23.13 3.76 1.66
C PRO A 268 -24.08 4.57 0.79
N ALA A 269 -23.74 4.77 -0.48
CA ALA A 269 -24.53 5.53 -1.44
C ALA A 269 -24.90 4.69 -2.68
N THR A 270 -24.04 3.76 -3.09
CA THR A 270 -24.25 2.97 -4.31
C THR A 270 -25.33 1.89 -4.12
N GLN A 271 -26.36 1.93 -4.96
CA GLN A 271 -27.46 0.97 -4.95
C GLN A 271 -27.13 -0.30 -5.79
N PRO A 272 -27.73 -1.47 -5.47
CA PRO A 272 -28.66 -1.73 -4.36
C PRO A 272 -27.95 -1.89 -3.00
N ARG A 273 -26.61 -1.90 -3.00
CA ARG A 273 -25.82 -2.27 -1.84
C ARG A 273 -26.05 -1.38 -0.62
N ALA A 274 -26.22 -0.08 -0.83
CA ALA A 274 -26.52 0.86 0.25
C ALA A 274 -27.83 0.52 0.97
N ALA A 275 -28.92 0.23 0.23
CA ALA A 275 -30.20 -0.16 0.83
C ALA A 275 -30.08 -1.47 1.63
N GLU A 276 -29.36 -2.47 1.12
CA GLU A 276 -29.12 -3.73 1.83
C GLU A 276 -28.38 -3.52 3.16
N ILE A 277 -27.34 -2.68 3.17
CA ILE A 277 -26.57 -2.37 4.37
C ILE A 277 -27.43 -1.66 5.40
N PHE A 278 -28.20 -0.64 4.99
CA PHE A 278 -29.08 0.07 5.91
C PHE A 278 -30.17 -0.84 6.47
N ALA A 279 -30.85 -1.62 5.62
CA ALA A 279 -31.86 -2.58 6.06
C ALA A 279 -31.30 -3.57 7.07
N ARG A 280 -30.07 -4.06 6.82
CA ARG A 280 -29.38 -4.95 7.75
C ARG A 280 -29.06 -4.27 9.09
N ALA A 281 -28.51 -3.07 9.06
CA ALA A 281 -28.12 -2.34 10.27
C ALA A 281 -29.35 -2.01 11.14
N VAL A 282 -30.44 -1.57 10.51
CA VAL A 282 -31.73 -1.31 11.17
C VAL A 282 -32.33 -2.58 11.74
N ALA A 283 -32.29 -3.69 11.01
CA ALA A 283 -32.79 -4.97 11.52
C ALA A 283 -32.02 -5.42 12.78
N GLU A 284 -30.70 -5.25 12.80
CA GLU A 284 -29.90 -5.56 14.00
C GLU A 284 -30.32 -4.67 15.18
N ALA A 285 -30.40 -3.36 14.98
CA ALA A 285 -30.85 -2.43 16.01
C ALA A 285 -32.25 -2.76 16.56
N LYS A 286 -33.21 -3.02 15.68
CA LYS A 286 -34.59 -3.39 16.07
C LYS A 286 -34.63 -4.72 16.83
N TYR A 287 -33.83 -5.71 16.45
CA TYR A 287 -33.73 -6.97 17.18
C TYR A 287 -33.17 -6.78 18.60
N GLN A 288 -32.09 -6.00 18.76
CA GLN A 288 -31.50 -5.71 20.08
C GLN A 288 -32.45 -4.92 20.99
N CYS A 289 -33.40 -4.18 20.40
CA CYS A 289 -34.47 -3.48 21.11
C CYS A 289 -35.74 -4.33 21.30
N GLY A 290 -35.73 -5.61 20.93
CA GLY A 290 -36.87 -6.53 21.02
C GLY A 290 -38.05 -6.17 20.12
N LEU A 291 -37.81 -5.35 19.08
CA LEU A 291 -38.81 -4.94 18.10
C LEU A 291 -38.90 -5.91 16.90
N LEU A 292 -38.02 -6.91 16.84
CA LEU A 292 -38.10 -8.04 15.91
C LEU A 292 -38.18 -9.36 16.67
N PRO A 293 -39.07 -10.29 16.24
CA PRO A 293 -39.23 -11.57 16.91
C PRO A 293 -38.05 -12.52 16.66
N GLU A 294 -37.35 -12.34 15.54
CA GLU A 294 -36.26 -13.21 15.10
C GLU A 294 -34.96 -12.43 14.89
N ALA A 295 -33.85 -13.08 15.24
CA ALA A 295 -32.52 -12.53 15.00
C ALA A 295 -32.27 -12.40 13.49
N PRO A 296 -31.76 -11.26 13.01
CA PRO A 296 -31.38 -11.10 11.62
C PRO A 296 -30.32 -12.14 11.20
N LYS A 297 -30.51 -12.78 10.04
CA LYS A 297 -29.64 -13.87 9.52
C LYS A 297 -28.16 -13.51 9.60
N ARG A 298 -27.31 -14.37 10.17
CA ARG A 298 -25.87 -14.11 10.26
C ARG A 298 -25.28 -13.89 8.87
N VAL A 299 -24.53 -12.80 8.70
CA VAL A 299 -23.73 -12.54 7.51
C VAL A 299 -22.33 -13.14 7.68
N MET A 300 -21.73 -13.60 6.58
CA MET A 300 -20.33 -14.00 6.58
C MET A 300 -19.48 -12.75 6.83
N MET A 301 -18.53 -12.84 7.76
CA MET A 301 -17.58 -11.74 8.00
C MET A 301 -16.69 -11.57 6.76
N PRO A 302 -16.64 -10.37 6.15
CA PRO A 302 -15.71 -10.10 5.07
C PRO A 302 -14.26 -10.26 5.53
N SER A 303 -13.41 -10.82 4.66
CA SER A 303 -11.97 -10.91 4.90
C SER A 303 -11.37 -9.52 5.17
N LYS A 304 -10.38 -9.45 6.04
CA LYS A 304 -9.63 -8.21 6.24
C LYS A 304 -8.88 -7.81 4.95
N PRO A 305 -8.75 -6.51 4.66
CA PRO A 305 -7.91 -6.04 3.58
C PRO A 305 -6.45 -6.40 3.88
N THR A 306 -5.72 -6.86 2.86
CA THR A 306 -4.29 -7.17 2.99
C THR A 306 -3.41 -5.94 2.87
N SER A 307 -3.98 -4.78 2.56
CA SER A 307 -3.24 -3.61 2.10
C SER A 307 -4.07 -2.33 1.99
N MET A 308 -3.42 -1.16 1.96
CA MET A 308 -4.05 0.16 1.72
C MET A 308 -4.60 0.31 0.29
N VAL A 309 -5.61 1.15 0.13
CA VAL A 309 -6.08 1.59 -1.19
C VAL A 309 -5.16 2.69 -1.70
N LEU A 310 -4.74 2.61 -2.97
CA LEU A 310 -3.97 3.68 -3.60
C LEU A 310 -4.90 4.73 -4.18
N LYS A 311 -4.69 5.98 -3.75
CA LYS A 311 -5.40 7.15 -4.27
C LYS A 311 -4.44 8.18 -4.85
N ASN A 312 -4.92 8.94 -5.81
CA ASN A 312 -4.37 10.26 -6.11
C ASN A 312 -4.73 11.18 -4.94
N LEU A 313 -3.75 11.88 -4.38
CA LEU A 313 -3.96 12.72 -3.19
C LEU A 313 -4.68 14.03 -3.51
N GLU A 314 -4.62 14.50 -4.76
CA GLU A 314 -5.27 15.75 -5.18
C GLU A 314 -6.79 15.61 -5.24
N ASP A 315 -7.29 14.49 -5.76
CA ASP A 315 -8.73 14.29 -6.02
C ASP A 315 -9.33 13.07 -5.28
N MET A 316 -8.50 12.34 -4.51
CA MET A 316 -8.86 11.13 -3.77
C MET A 316 -9.44 10.00 -4.63
N THR A 317 -9.20 10.04 -5.95
CA THR A 317 -9.59 8.97 -6.87
C THR A 317 -8.67 7.77 -6.74
N LEU A 318 -9.19 6.58 -7.00
CA LEU A 318 -8.38 5.35 -7.02
C LEU A 318 -7.34 5.41 -8.13
N ARG A 319 -6.11 4.97 -7.85
CA ARG A 319 -5.06 4.83 -8.86
C ARG A 319 -4.35 3.49 -8.79
N LYS A 320 -3.74 3.09 -9.90
CA LYS A 320 -2.89 1.89 -9.99
C LYS A 320 -1.54 2.13 -9.28
N VAL A 321 -0.87 1.05 -8.89
CA VAL A 321 0.56 1.09 -8.55
C VAL A 321 1.34 1.53 -9.79
N ARG A 322 2.21 2.52 -9.65
CA ARG A 322 3.08 2.95 -10.75
C ARG A 322 4.47 2.35 -10.58
N VAL A 323 4.86 1.50 -11.51
CA VAL A 323 6.13 0.77 -11.53
C VAL A 323 7.04 1.38 -12.59
N LEU A 324 8.17 1.94 -12.18
CA LEU A 324 9.22 2.39 -13.10
C LEU A 324 10.24 1.28 -13.31
N CYS A 325 10.40 0.79 -14.54
CA CYS A 325 11.36 -0.26 -14.89
C CYS A 325 12.56 0.34 -15.62
N LEU A 326 13.75 0.10 -15.07
CA LEU A 326 15.04 0.47 -15.66
C LEU A 326 15.63 -0.73 -16.40
N THR A 327 15.94 -0.59 -17.69
CA THR A 327 16.53 -1.66 -18.52
C THR A 327 17.89 -2.11 -17.99
N GLY A 328 18.30 -3.33 -18.36
CA GLY A 328 19.70 -3.74 -18.26
C GLY A 328 20.62 -2.96 -19.19
N GLY A 329 21.91 -3.27 -19.12
CA GLY A 329 22.86 -2.88 -20.17
C GLY A 329 22.55 -3.66 -21.44
N HIS A 330 22.92 -3.11 -22.59
CA HIS A 330 22.73 -3.74 -23.90
C HIS A 330 21.26 -4.07 -24.17
N SER A 331 20.35 -3.22 -23.69
CA SER A 331 18.91 -3.49 -23.69
C SER A 331 18.13 -2.27 -24.17
N ASN A 332 16.82 -2.42 -24.33
CA ASN A 332 15.92 -1.35 -24.72
C ASN A 332 14.51 -1.61 -24.17
N ILE A 333 13.59 -0.66 -24.40
CA ILE A 333 12.21 -0.74 -23.91
C ILE A 333 11.50 -2.05 -24.33
N PRO A 334 11.51 -2.50 -25.60
CA PRO A 334 10.95 -3.79 -25.99
C PRO A 334 11.46 -4.99 -25.17
N VAL A 335 12.78 -5.07 -24.97
CA VAL A 335 13.41 -6.17 -24.24
C VAL A 335 12.98 -6.19 -22.77
N ILE A 336 13.05 -5.05 -22.06
CA ILE A 336 12.64 -5.02 -20.64
C ILE A 336 11.12 -5.22 -20.47
N LYS A 337 10.30 -4.80 -21.44
CA LYS A 337 8.86 -5.07 -21.47
C LYS A 337 8.58 -6.56 -21.51
N PHE A 338 9.31 -7.29 -22.37
CA PHE A 338 9.21 -8.74 -22.45
C PHE A 338 9.67 -9.40 -21.14
N GLN A 339 10.86 -9.02 -20.65
CA GLN A 339 11.46 -9.60 -19.44
C GLN A 339 10.59 -9.39 -18.18
N THR A 340 9.93 -8.24 -18.05
CA THR A 340 9.07 -7.93 -16.89
C THR A 340 7.65 -8.48 -16.98
N ASN A 341 7.29 -9.19 -18.06
CA ASN A 341 5.90 -9.62 -18.30
C ASN A 341 5.35 -10.49 -17.17
N GLN A 342 6.14 -11.42 -16.63
CA GLN A 342 5.70 -12.29 -15.53
C GLN A 342 5.42 -11.50 -14.24
N LEU A 343 6.24 -10.50 -13.92
CA LEU A 343 5.99 -9.58 -12.80
C LEU A 343 4.72 -8.77 -13.02
N LYS A 344 4.50 -8.26 -14.24
CA LYS A 344 3.29 -7.53 -14.63
C LYS A 344 2.03 -8.40 -14.50
N MET A 345 2.09 -9.66 -14.93
CA MET A 345 1.00 -10.62 -14.78
C MET A 345 0.72 -10.92 -13.30
N ALA A 346 1.77 -11.10 -12.49
CA ALA A 346 1.63 -11.37 -11.06
C ALA A 346 1.04 -10.20 -10.27
N LEU A 347 1.35 -8.94 -10.63
CA LEU A 347 0.71 -7.76 -10.08
C LEU A 347 -0.75 -7.61 -10.56
N GLY A 348 -1.04 -8.07 -11.77
CA GLY A 348 -2.34 -7.95 -12.41
C GLY A 348 -2.47 -6.68 -13.24
N ARG A 349 -2.99 -6.82 -14.47
CA ARG A 349 -3.04 -5.77 -15.50
C ARG A 349 -3.82 -4.52 -15.08
N ASP A 350 -4.82 -4.69 -14.23
CA ASP A 350 -5.66 -3.59 -13.75
C ASP A 350 -5.16 -2.93 -12.47
N ASN A 351 -4.11 -3.49 -11.86
CA ASN A 351 -3.64 -3.08 -10.55
C ASN A 351 -2.35 -2.27 -10.61
N ALA A 352 -1.61 -2.37 -11.72
CA ALA A 352 -0.34 -1.70 -11.92
C ALA A 352 -0.22 -1.06 -13.31
N GLU A 353 0.36 0.12 -13.35
CA GLU A 353 0.85 0.82 -14.54
C GLU A 353 2.37 0.67 -14.59
N PHE A 354 2.90 0.24 -15.73
CA PHE A 354 4.34 0.08 -15.94
C PHE A 354 4.86 1.17 -16.87
N VAL A 355 5.85 1.91 -16.39
CA VAL A 355 6.60 2.91 -17.15
C VAL A 355 8.01 2.36 -17.35
N TYR A 356 8.51 2.42 -18.58
CA TYR A 356 9.80 1.84 -18.95
C TYR A 356 10.76 2.93 -19.38
N LEU A 357 11.97 2.89 -18.84
CA LEU A 357 13.07 3.74 -19.27
C LEU A 357 14.26 2.90 -19.69
N GLU A 358 14.92 3.35 -20.75
CA GLU A 358 16.18 2.81 -21.24
C GLU A 358 17.29 3.85 -21.04
N GLY A 359 18.53 3.37 -21.06
CA GLY A 359 19.70 4.24 -20.97
C GLY A 359 19.84 5.20 -22.15
N THR A 360 20.65 6.23 -21.98
CA THR A 360 20.85 7.28 -23.00
C THR A 360 22.06 7.02 -23.90
N LYS A 361 22.93 6.07 -23.54
CA LYS A 361 24.16 5.78 -24.29
C LYS A 361 23.91 4.66 -25.29
N ASP A 362 24.28 4.88 -26.55
CA ASP A 362 24.20 3.82 -27.56
C ASP A 362 25.16 2.70 -27.23
N TRP A 363 24.65 1.48 -27.22
CA TRP A 363 25.51 0.32 -27.17
C TRP A 363 26.13 0.06 -28.55
N SER A 364 27.44 -0.11 -28.57
CA SER A 364 28.19 -0.52 -29.76
C SER A 364 29.01 -1.75 -29.41
N TRP A 365 28.82 -2.83 -30.17
CA TRP A 365 29.64 -4.01 -30.03
C TRP A 365 31.08 -3.72 -30.47
N TYR A 366 32.05 -4.31 -29.77
CA TYR A 366 33.45 -4.36 -30.17
C TYR A 366 34.05 -5.71 -29.80
N GLU A 367 35.21 -6.03 -30.39
CA GLU A 367 35.89 -7.30 -30.15
C GLU A 367 36.20 -7.48 -28.66
N GLY A 368 35.71 -8.59 -28.09
CA GLY A 368 35.81 -8.90 -26.66
C GLY A 368 34.54 -8.63 -25.83
N GLU A 369 33.51 -8.01 -26.41
CA GLU A 369 32.17 -7.89 -25.80
C GLU A 369 31.28 -9.11 -26.09
N PRO A 370 30.42 -9.53 -25.15
CA PRO A 370 29.40 -10.54 -25.40
C PRO A 370 28.52 -10.14 -26.60
N LYS A 371 28.20 -11.13 -27.44
CA LYS A 371 27.23 -10.94 -28.51
C LYS A 371 25.82 -11.00 -27.93
N VAL A 372 24.95 -10.11 -28.40
CA VAL A 372 23.52 -10.14 -28.10
C VAL A 372 22.94 -11.45 -28.60
N SER A 373 22.04 -12.06 -27.83
CA SER A 373 21.40 -13.31 -28.25
C SER A 373 20.42 -13.08 -29.41
N ASP A 374 20.24 -14.09 -30.26
CA ASP A 374 19.25 -14.05 -31.37
C ASP A 374 17.84 -13.66 -30.87
N MET A 375 17.50 -14.07 -29.64
CA MET A 375 16.23 -13.76 -29.00
C MET A 375 16.12 -12.28 -28.65
N GLU A 376 17.14 -11.69 -28.02
CA GLU A 376 17.16 -10.27 -27.69
C GLU A 376 17.15 -9.40 -28.95
N GLU A 377 17.91 -9.77 -29.98
CA GLU A 377 17.92 -9.07 -31.26
C GLU A 377 16.53 -9.08 -31.91
N ARG A 378 15.85 -10.24 -31.88
CA ARG A 378 14.49 -10.37 -32.38
C ARG A 378 13.48 -9.53 -31.59
N ILE A 379 13.55 -9.53 -30.26
CA ILE A 379 12.65 -8.74 -29.40
C ILE A 379 12.93 -7.24 -29.57
N ALA A 380 14.20 -6.85 -29.69
CA ALA A 380 14.60 -5.47 -29.95
C ALA A 380 14.05 -4.96 -31.30
N GLY A 381 13.80 -5.86 -32.25
CA GLY A 381 13.19 -5.53 -33.54
C GLY A 381 14.06 -4.56 -34.34
N GLY A 382 15.39 -4.73 -34.28
CA GLY A 382 16.37 -3.87 -34.93
C GLY A 382 16.54 -2.48 -34.31
N LYS A 383 15.92 -2.19 -33.16
CA LYS A 383 16.12 -0.92 -32.44
C LYS A 383 17.48 -0.91 -31.73
N GLN A 384 18.10 0.27 -31.71
CA GLN A 384 19.36 0.51 -31.01
C GLN A 384 19.27 0.09 -29.54
N LEU A 385 20.18 -0.77 -29.11
CA LEU A 385 20.35 -1.15 -27.72
C LEU A 385 21.10 -0.04 -26.96
N LYS A 386 20.81 0.09 -25.68
CA LYS A 386 21.25 1.21 -24.85
C LYS A 386 21.93 0.74 -23.58
N ASN A 387 22.80 1.60 -23.08
CA ASN A 387 23.43 1.54 -21.77
C ASN A 387 23.06 2.78 -20.98
N TRP A 388 22.93 2.64 -19.66
CA TRP A 388 22.76 3.76 -18.75
C TRP A 388 24.01 4.62 -18.68
N TYR A 389 25.15 3.95 -18.63
CA TYR A 389 26.48 4.54 -18.62
C TYR A 389 27.44 3.64 -19.39
N ILE A 390 28.55 4.22 -19.81
CA ILE A 390 29.66 3.47 -20.37
C ILE A 390 30.60 3.13 -19.23
N ASP A 391 31.12 1.91 -19.19
CA ASP A 391 32.16 1.49 -18.27
C ASP A 391 33.44 1.09 -19.01
N ARG A 392 34.60 1.35 -18.41
CA ARG A 392 35.90 0.92 -18.92
C ARG A 392 36.71 0.25 -17.83
N ILE A 393 37.42 -0.81 -18.21
CA ILE A 393 38.28 -1.56 -17.31
C ILE A 393 39.73 -1.08 -17.48
N HIS A 394 40.38 -0.81 -16.35
CA HIS A 394 41.77 -0.37 -16.26
C HIS A 394 42.58 -1.44 -15.52
N GLU A 395 43.58 -1.99 -16.21
CA GLU A 395 44.52 -2.96 -15.66
C GLU A 395 45.81 -2.26 -15.19
N GLU A 396 46.28 -2.60 -13.99
CA GLU A 396 47.50 -2.01 -13.43
C GLU A 396 48.73 -2.33 -14.30
N GLY A 397 49.40 -1.27 -14.77
CA GLY A 397 50.53 -1.37 -15.69
C GLY A 397 50.15 -1.65 -17.15
N GLY A 398 48.87 -1.49 -17.52
CA GLY A 398 48.42 -1.53 -18.91
C GLY A 398 48.84 -0.31 -19.73
N THR A 399 48.74 -0.42 -21.05
CA THR A 399 48.95 0.73 -21.97
C THR A 399 47.63 1.43 -22.21
N GLU A 400 47.63 2.77 -22.20
CA GLU A 400 46.44 3.55 -22.56
C GLU A 400 46.02 3.25 -24.01
N LYS A 401 44.78 2.80 -24.18
CA LYS A 401 44.12 2.61 -25.48
C LYS A 401 42.83 3.42 -25.49
N GLU A 402 42.49 3.98 -26.64
CA GLU A 402 41.20 4.64 -26.85
C GLU A 402 40.19 3.62 -27.39
N ILE A 403 39.10 3.41 -26.66
CA ILE A 403 38.03 2.46 -26.99
C ILE A 403 36.71 3.22 -27.03
N LEU A 404 36.19 3.42 -28.24
CA LEU A 404 34.98 4.21 -28.51
C LEU A 404 35.05 5.65 -27.95
N GLY A 405 36.23 6.28 -28.03
CA GLY A 405 36.44 7.66 -27.53
C GLY A 405 36.73 7.77 -26.02
N TYR A 406 36.84 6.64 -25.31
CA TYR A 406 37.17 6.60 -23.88
C TYR A 406 38.52 5.95 -23.65
N LYS A 407 39.32 6.50 -22.74
CA LYS A 407 40.63 5.96 -22.37
C LYS A 407 40.45 4.75 -21.46
N ALA A 408 41.17 3.67 -21.75
CA ALA A 408 41.27 2.47 -20.92
C ALA A 408 42.73 2.02 -20.82
N HIS A 409 43.16 1.52 -19.66
CA HIS A 409 44.50 0.93 -19.52
C HIS A 409 44.41 -0.57 -19.77
N VAL A 410 44.94 -1.03 -20.91
CA VAL A 410 44.84 -2.44 -21.33
C VAL A 410 46.22 -3.08 -21.25
N LYS A 411 46.35 -4.11 -20.41
CA LYS A 411 47.58 -4.89 -20.21
C LYS A 411 47.50 -6.24 -20.93
N THR A 412 46.30 -6.82 -21.00
CA THR A 412 46.06 -8.17 -21.50
C THR A 412 45.04 -8.17 -22.63
N ASP A 413 45.16 -9.15 -23.53
CA ASP A 413 44.16 -9.42 -24.57
C ASP A 413 42.99 -10.26 -24.05
N ARG A 414 42.81 -10.37 -22.72
CA ARG A 414 41.67 -11.07 -22.11
C ARG A 414 40.36 -10.41 -22.54
N GLU A 415 39.31 -11.22 -22.68
CA GLU A 415 37.96 -10.73 -22.95
C GLU A 415 37.49 -9.84 -21.80
N ASN A 416 36.57 -8.91 -22.08
CA ASN A 416 36.08 -8.00 -21.05
C ASN A 416 35.38 -8.73 -19.91
N LYS A 417 34.65 -9.81 -20.20
CA LYS A 417 34.03 -10.65 -19.18
C LYS A 417 35.06 -11.17 -18.18
N ASP A 418 36.25 -11.59 -18.61
CA ASP A 418 37.30 -12.10 -17.72
C ASP A 418 37.88 -10.99 -16.84
N LYS A 419 38.04 -9.79 -17.41
CA LYS A 419 38.51 -8.59 -16.69
C LYS A 419 37.45 -8.05 -15.73
N GLN A 420 36.17 -8.23 -16.06
CA GLN A 420 35.04 -7.78 -15.25
C GLN A 420 34.93 -8.54 -13.92
N PHE A 421 35.58 -9.70 -13.81
CA PHE A 421 35.63 -10.48 -12.57
C PHE A 421 37.02 -10.49 -11.90
N ASP A 422 37.98 -9.71 -12.41
CA ASP A 422 39.34 -9.68 -11.85
C ASP A 422 39.50 -8.62 -10.75
N PRO A 423 39.73 -9.01 -9.47
CA PRO A 423 39.87 -8.09 -8.33
C PRO A 423 41.03 -7.09 -8.46
N THR A 424 41.96 -7.36 -9.37
CA THR A 424 43.10 -6.46 -9.66
C THR A 424 42.79 -5.41 -10.72
N SER A 425 41.61 -5.47 -11.35
CA SER A 425 41.17 -4.51 -12.36
C SER A 425 40.25 -3.45 -11.76
N ASP A 426 40.49 -2.20 -12.12
CA ASP A 426 39.64 -1.07 -11.76
C ASP A 426 38.60 -0.82 -12.85
N VAL A 427 37.39 -0.43 -12.48
CA VAL A 427 36.33 -0.08 -13.44
C VAL A 427 35.94 1.38 -13.26
N GLU A 428 35.90 2.12 -14.36
CA GLU A 428 35.51 3.52 -14.40
C GLU A 428 34.15 3.66 -15.11
N TYR A 429 33.17 4.30 -14.47
CA TYR A 429 31.88 4.63 -15.08
C TYR A 429 31.83 6.08 -15.57
N PHE A 430 31.39 6.29 -16.80
CA PHE A 430 31.34 7.62 -17.42
C PHE A 430 29.95 8.24 -17.34
N ASP A 431 29.92 9.57 -17.15
CA ASP A 431 28.72 10.42 -17.16
C ASP A 431 27.66 10.13 -16.08
N ILE A 432 28.01 9.44 -14.99
CA ILE A 432 27.05 9.05 -13.94
C ILE A 432 26.26 10.25 -13.40
N ASP A 433 26.93 11.35 -13.05
CA ASP A 433 26.27 12.53 -12.48
C ASP A 433 25.14 13.05 -13.38
N ALA A 434 25.40 13.18 -14.69
CA ALA A 434 24.42 13.69 -15.63
C ALA A 434 23.21 12.74 -15.77
N VAL A 435 23.48 11.43 -15.91
CA VAL A 435 22.42 10.42 -16.08
C VAL A 435 21.56 10.31 -14.80
N VAL A 436 22.17 10.41 -13.61
CA VAL A 436 21.46 10.41 -12.33
C VAL A 436 20.54 11.63 -12.21
N GLU A 437 21.04 12.83 -12.51
CA GLU A 437 20.25 14.07 -12.45
C GLU A 437 19.06 14.07 -13.42
N ASP A 438 19.25 13.50 -14.61
CA ASP A 438 18.17 13.32 -15.59
C ASP A 438 17.09 12.36 -15.07
N LEU A 439 17.49 11.22 -14.47
CA LEU A 439 16.53 10.27 -13.91
C LEU A 439 15.81 10.84 -12.68
N ILE A 440 16.51 11.56 -11.81
CA ILE A 440 15.90 12.30 -10.69
C ILE A 440 14.85 13.27 -11.22
N SER A 441 15.21 14.09 -12.22
CA SER A 441 14.29 15.03 -12.84
C SER A 441 13.07 14.35 -13.44
N TYR A 442 13.25 13.21 -14.10
CA TYR A 442 12.17 12.40 -14.63
C TYR A 442 11.26 11.85 -13.53
N ILE A 443 11.81 11.31 -12.45
CA ILE A 443 11.03 10.76 -11.32
C ILE A 443 10.14 11.84 -10.71
N TYR A 444 10.65 13.06 -10.53
CA TYR A 444 9.86 14.18 -10.01
C TYR A 444 8.82 14.68 -11.02
N LYS A 445 9.16 14.74 -12.30
CA LYS A 445 8.28 15.23 -13.36
C LYS A 445 7.14 14.27 -13.69
N GLU A 446 7.45 12.98 -13.82
CA GLU A 446 6.52 11.96 -14.32
C GLU A 446 5.93 11.09 -13.20
N GLY A 447 6.41 11.26 -11.96
CA GLY A 447 5.89 10.59 -10.77
C GLY A 447 4.47 11.04 -10.35
N PRO A 448 3.92 10.49 -9.25
CA PRO A 448 4.60 9.62 -8.30
C PRO A 448 4.80 8.20 -8.85
N PHE A 449 5.94 7.59 -8.50
CA PHE A 449 6.20 6.16 -8.68
C PHE A 449 6.12 5.46 -7.32
N ASP A 450 5.51 4.28 -7.26
CA ASP A 450 5.43 3.49 -6.03
C ASP A 450 6.57 2.47 -5.95
N VAL A 451 6.96 1.93 -7.11
CA VAL A 451 7.98 0.88 -7.24
C VAL A 451 8.99 1.31 -8.29
N ILE A 452 10.28 1.12 -8.02
CA ILE A 452 11.30 1.10 -9.07
C ILE A 452 11.90 -0.30 -9.16
N VAL A 453 11.93 -0.84 -10.38
CA VAL A 453 12.51 -2.14 -10.72
C VAL A 453 13.76 -1.89 -11.56
N GLY A 454 14.90 -2.42 -11.15
CA GLY A 454 16.13 -2.39 -11.94
C GLY A 454 16.58 -3.81 -12.30
N PHE A 455 17.00 -4.01 -13.54
CA PHE A 455 17.63 -5.24 -14.01
C PHE A 455 19.09 -5.00 -14.36
N SER A 456 20.01 -5.88 -13.95
CA SER A 456 21.42 -5.83 -14.39
C SER A 456 22.05 -4.43 -14.19
N GLN A 457 22.56 -3.79 -15.25
CA GLN A 457 23.08 -2.41 -15.23
C GLN A 457 22.05 -1.39 -14.70
N GLY A 458 20.76 -1.54 -15.01
CA GLY A 458 19.69 -0.72 -14.43
C GLY A 458 19.49 -0.96 -12.93
N GLY A 459 19.82 -2.17 -12.44
CA GLY A 459 19.92 -2.48 -11.02
C GLY A 459 21.11 -1.80 -10.33
N ILE A 460 22.30 -1.80 -10.96
CA ILE A 460 23.46 -1.02 -10.48
C ILE A 460 23.09 0.47 -10.45
N PHE A 461 22.46 0.95 -11.52
CA PHE A 461 22.09 2.35 -11.65
C PHE A 461 21.03 2.78 -10.62
N LEU A 462 20.06 1.93 -10.32
CA LEU A 462 19.12 2.15 -9.22
C LEU A 462 19.84 2.24 -7.86
N HIS A 463 20.87 1.43 -7.64
CA HIS A 463 21.68 1.48 -6.41
C HIS A 463 22.44 2.80 -6.30
N LEU A 464 23.05 3.28 -7.39
CA LEU A 464 23.69 4.59 -7.47
C LEU A 464 22.68 5.71 -7.22
N LEU A 465 21.54 5.71 -7.93
CA LEU A 465 20.47 6.70 -7.76
C LEU A 465 20.08 6.84 -6.28
N ILE A 466 19.81 5.73 -5.60
CA ILE A 466 19.48 5.72 -4.17
C ILE A 466 20.60 6.37 -3.34
N ALA A 467 21.85 6.04 -3.61
CA ALA A 467 22.99 6.57 -2.86
C ALA A 467 23.20 8.08 -3.09
N TYR A 468 22.98 8.56 -4.32
CA TYR A 468 23.00 9.98 -4.66
C TYR A 468 21.90 10.76 -3.93
N LEU A 469 20.67 10.24 -3.94
CA LEU A 469 19.52 10.84 -3.24
C LEU A 469 19.76 10.97 -1.72
N ARG A 470 20.62 10.13 -1.12
CA ARG A 470 20.97 10.19 0.31
C ARG A 470 22.00 11.25 0.66
N LYS A 471 22.93 11.54 -0.25
CA LYS A 471 24.08 12.43 0.01
C LYS A 471 23.82 13.87 -0.43
N LYS A 472 22.98 14.07 -1.44
CA LYS A 472 22.59 15.38 -1.94
C LYS A 472 21.21 15.72 -1.39
N GLU A 473 21.06 16.84 -0.68
CA GLU A 473 19.73 17.45 -0.54
C GLU A 473 19.26 17.79 -1.95
N VAL A 474 18.43 16.93 -2.51
CA VAL A 474 18.01 17.11 -3.90
C VAL A 474 17.09 18.32 -3.94
N GLY A 475 17.57 19.38 -4.59
CA GLY A 475 16.80 20.56 -4.95
C GLY A 475 15.65 20.20 -5.90
N GLY A 476 14.58 19.63 -5.34
CA GLY A 476 13.34 19.32 -6.02
C GLY A 476 12.16 20.08 -5.42
N ARG A 477 12.22 20.40 -4.11
CA ARG A 477 11.17 21.16 -3.41
C ARG A 477 10.97 22.55 -4.00
N GLU A 478 12.07 23.24 -4.33
CA GLU A 478 12.02 24.57 -4.96
C GLU A 478 11.60 24.52 -6.43
N LYS A 479 11.91 23.41 -7.12
CA LYS A 479 11.67 23.26 -8.57
C LYS A 479 10.28 22.72 -8.90
N TYR A 480 9.68 21.93 -8.00
CA TYR A 480 8.36 21.33 -8.14
C TYR A 480 7.54 21.43 -6.83
N PRO A 481 7.29 22.64 -6.30
CA PRO A 481 6.65 22.84 -5.00
C PRO A 481 5.25 22.22 -4.90
N ASP A 482 4.47 22.29 -5.97
CA ASP A 482 3.08 21.80 -6.03
C ASP A 482 2.98 20.29 -5.84
N ARG A 483 4.04 19.54 -6.15
CA ARG A 483 4.09 18.08 -5.99
C ARG A 483 4.74 17.63 -4.68
N TRP A 484 5.31 18.58 -3.93
CA TRP A 484 6.05 18.30 -2.70
C TRP A 484 5.18 18.25 -1.44
N GLN A 485 3.91 18.64 -1.55
CA GLN A 485 2.90 18.43 -0.48
C GLN A 485 2.68 16.93 -0.17
N HIS A 486 3.32 16.02 -0.92
CA HIS A 486 3.10 14.58 -0.89
C HIS A 486 4.38 13.73 -0.76
N ALA A 487 5.56 14.34 -0.64
CA ALA A 487 6.85 13.64 -0.71
C ALA A 487 7.45 13.36 0.68
N ARG A 488 7.85 12.11 0.93
CA ARG A 488 8.60 11.67 2.11
C ARG A 488 9.86 12.57 2.34
N HIS A 489 10.14 12.92 3.60
CA HIS A 489 10.79 14.18 4.03
C HIS A 489 12.23 14.04 4.57
N SER A 490 12.98 12.99 4.22
CA SER A 490 14.38 12.91 4.60
C SER A 490 15.24 12.33 3.49
N THR A 491 16.54 12.58 3.56
CA THR A 491 17.55 11.94 2.69
C THR A 491 17.56 10.42 2.82
N GLU A 492 16.99 9.85 3.89
CA GLU A 492 16.81 8.40 4.06
C GLU A 492 15.50 7.89 3.44
N GLN A 493 14.66 8.77 2.88
CA GLN A 493 13.39 8.42 2.28
C GLN A 493 13.41 8.63 0.76
N MET A 494 13.22 7.54 0.03
CA MET A 494 13.10 7.61 -1.42
C MET A 494 11.74 8.20 -1.83
N PRO A 495 11.64 8.88 -2.99
CA PRO A 495 10.38 9.38 -3.52
C PRO A 495 9.43 8.28 -4.02
N TRP A 496 9.82 7.00 -3.88
CA TRP A 496 9.00 5.81 -4.10
C TRP A 496 8.97 4.91 -2.86
N ARG A 497 8.15 3.86 -2.88
CA ARG A 497 7.81 3.06 -1.69
C ARG A 497 8.68 1.82 -1.49
N ILE A 498 9.15 1.19 -2.58
CA ILE A 498 9.96 -0.04 -2.56
C ILE A 498 10.84 -0.14 -3.80
N SER A 499 12.07 -0.64 -3.64
CA SER A 499 12.97 -0.97 -4.75
C SER A 499 13.04 -2.49 -4.98
N VAL A 500 13.05 -2.91 -6.24
CA VAL A 500 13.19 -4.32 -6.62
C VAL A 500 14.36 -4.48 -7.59
N PHE A 501 15.32 -5.31 -7.23
CA PHE A 501 16.55 -5.56 -7.97
C PHE A 501 16.51 -6.97 -8.54
N PHE A 502 16.63 -7.10 -9.86
CA PHE A 502 16.80 -8.39 -10.56
C PHE A 502 18.21 -8.47 -11.12
N ASN A 503 18.97 -9.47 -10.69
CA ASN A 503 20.37 -9.69 -11.09
C ASN A 503 21.19 -8.40 -11.06
N ALA A 504 20.94 -7.58 -10.04
CA ALA A 504 21.70 -6.38 -9.80
C ALA A 504 23.06 -6.74 -9.20
N MET A 505 23.93 -5.76 -9.24
CA MET A 505 25.35 -5.90 -9.04
C MET A 505 25.83 -4.74 -8.16
N HIS A 506 26.90 -4.97 -7.41
CA HIS A 506 27.55 -3.88 -6.66
C HIS A 506 28.17 -2.84 -7.62
N VAL A 507 28.46 -1.65 -7.12
CA VAL A 507 29.13 -0.59 -7.89
C VAL A 507 30.63 -0.87 -7.87
N ARG A 508 31.28 -1.04 -9.03
CA ARG A 508 32.73 -1.31 -9.10
C ARG A 508 33.60 -0.06 -9.09
N ASP A 509 33.05 1.07 -9.50
CA ASP A 509 33.81 2.30 -9.58
C ASP A 509 34.05 2.87 -8.18
N LYS A 510 35.31 2.75 -7.75
CA LYS A 510 35.81 3.14 -6.43
C LYS A 510 35.51 4.60 -6.10
N ARG A 511 35.34 5.46 -7.10
CA ARG A 511 34.99 6.87 -6.89
C ARG A 511 33.65 7.02 -6.18
N TYR A 512 32.72 6.07 -6.32
CA TYR A 512 31.39 6.13 -5.72
C TYR A 512 31.24 5.32 -4.42
N PHE A 513 32.28 4.64 -3.94
CA PHE A 513 32.16 3.79 -2.73
C PHE A 513 31.73 4.59 -1.50
N HIS A 514 32.18 5.84 -1.40
CA HIS A 514 31.83 6.78 -0.33
C HIS A 514 30.31 7.09 -0.25
N LEU A 515 29.54 6.81 -1.30
CA LEU A 515 28.09 6.94 -1.30
C LEU A 515 27.42 5.84 -0.45
N PHE A 516 28.14 4.77 -0.16
CA PHE A 516 27.63 3.55 0.47
C PHE A 516 28.21 3.25 1.86
N ASP A 517 28.93 4.20 2.45
CA ASP A 517 29.55 4.07 3.78
C ASP A 517 28.53 3.73 4.88
N LYS A 518 27.30 4.22 4.73
CA LYS A 518 26.20 4.00 5.68
C LYS A 518 25.16 3.05 5.06
N LYS A 519 24.66 2.11 5.85
CA LYS A 519 23.50 1.29 5.49
C LYS A 519 22.25 2.17 5.29
N LEU A 520 21.39 1.86 4.32
CA LEU A 520 20.11 2.50 4.13
C LEU A 520 19.08 1.87 5.07
N GLU A 521 18.57 2.66 6.00
CA GLU A 521 17.58 2.23 7.00
C GLU A 521 16.16 2.55 6.53
N GLY A 522 15.24 1.62 6.72
CA GLY A 522 13.80 1.87 6.54
C GLY A 522 13.29 1.95 5.09
N HIS A 523 14.14 1.81 4.07
CA HIS A 523 13.68 1.69 2.67
C HIS A 523 13.50 0.22 2.26
N PRO A 524 12.25 -0.23 2.02
CA PRO A 524 11.98 -1.61 1.63
C PRO A 524 12.67 -1.99 0.33
N THR A 525 13.36 -3.13 0.33
CA THR A 525 14.14 -3.59 -0.81
C THR A 525 13.98 -5.09 -1.01
N VAL A 526 13.86 -5.51 -2.27
CA VAL A 526 13.84 -6.92 -2.69
C VAL A 526 14.95 -7.16 -3.69
N PHE A 527 15.74 -8.21 -3.46
CA PHE A 527 16.75 -8.72 -4.39
C PHE A 527 16.32 -10.08 -4.93
N VAL A 528 16.45 -10.27 -6.24
CA VAL A 528 16.21 -11.53 -6.93
C VAL A 528 17.45 -11.86 -7.75
N TYR A 529 18.05 -13.02 -7.50
CA TYR A 529 19.28 -13.45 -8.14
C TYR A 529 19.12 -14.82 -8.83
N GLY A 530 19.68 -14.98 -10.02
CA GLY A 530 19.90 -16.27 -10.67
C GLY A 530 21.20 -16.91 -10.19
N LYS A 531 21.20 -18.17 -9.77
CA LYS A 531 22.41 -18.87 -9.30
C LYS A 531 23.35 -19.28 -10.44
N GLU A 532 22.81 -19.44 -11.64
CA GLU A 532 23.60 -19.73 -12.84
C GLU A 532 23.99 -18.44 -13.57
N ASP A 533 23.72 -17.29 -12.95
CA ASP A 533 24.15 -15.99 -13.44
C ASP A 533 25.67 -15.88 -13.26
N GLU A 534 26.38 -15.54 -14.33
CA GLU A 534 27.84 -15.34 -14.28
C GLU A 534 28.23 -14.21 -13.30
N TYR A 535 27.32 -13.28 -13.02
CA TYR A 535 27.49 -12.21 -12.04
C TYR A 535 27.00 -12.58 -10.63
N TYR A 536 26.51 -13.81 -10.39
CA TYR A 536 25.93 -14.21 -9.11
C TYR A 536 26.90 -14.04 -7.95
N GLU A 537 28.09 -14.65 -8.04
CA GLU A 537 29.11 -14.55 -7.00
C GLU A 537 29.58 -13.11 -6.85
N TYR A 538 29.64 -12.35 -7.95
CA TYR A 538 30.00 -10.94 -7.92
C TYR A 538 28.99 -10.11 -7.10
N ALA A 539 27.68 -10.34 -7.25
CA ALA A 539 26.65 -9.69 -6.45
C ALA A 539 26.70 -10.09 -4.96
N ARG A 540 27.11 -11.34 -4.68
CA ARG A 540 27.11 -11.95 -3.34
C ARG A 540 28.39 -11.73 -2.54
N ASP A 541 29.55 -11.60 -3.17
CA ASP A 541 30.84 -11.39 -2.50
C ASP A 541 31.22 -9.90 -2.44
N GLY A 542 30.61 -9.05 -3.28
CA GLY A 542 30.89 -7.61 -3.28
C GLY A 542 32.34 -7.28 -3.66
N PHE A 543 33.07 -8.25 -4.23
CA PHE A 543 34.41 -8.06 -4.78
C PHE A 543 35.46 -7.59 -3.75
N GLY A 544 35.49 -8.26 -2.60
CA GLY A 544 36.32 -7.85 -1.45
C GLY A 544 35.71 -6.71 -0.61
N ASN A 545 34.50 -6.26 -0.95
CA ASN A 545 33.66 -5.43 -0.07
C ASN A 545 32.55 -6.30 0.54
N LYS A 546 31.41 -5.68 0.87
CA LYS A 546 30.22 -6.38 1.35
C LYS A 546 29.20 -6.60 0.22
N PRO A 547 28.41 -7.69 0.26
CA PRO A 547 27.34 -7.96 -0.70
C PRO A 547 26.40 -6.76 -0.91
N GLN A 548 25.80 -6.63 -2.10
CA GLN A 548 24.95 -5.49 -2.43
C GLN A 548 23.74 -5.36 -1.47
N GLU A 549 23.16 -6.47 -1.03
CA GLU A 549 22.04 -6.42 -0.09
C GLU A 549 22.43 -5.91 1.30
N GLU A 550 23.70 -6.00 1.72
CA GLU A 550 24.13 -5.55 3.05
C GLU A 550 24.13 -4.02 3.21
N TYR A 551 24.00 -3.29 2.10
CA TYR A 551 23.79 -1.84 2.11
C TYR A 551 22.36 -1.44 2.48
N TYR A 552 21.43 -2.39 2.64
CA TYR A 552 20.02 -2.13 2.91
C TYR A 552 19.57 -2.81 4.20
N ASP A 553 18.67 -2.18 4.94
CA ASP A 553 18.13 -2.76 6.17
C ASP A 553 17.01 -3.77 5.91
N ASN A 554 17.23 -5.00 6.38
CA ASN A 554 16.31 -6.14 6.29
C ASN A 554 15.75 -6.41 4.86
N PRO A 555 16.60 -6.50 3.82
CA PRO A 555 16.14 -6.76 2.47
C PRO A 555 15.57 -8.19 2.34
N LEU A 556 14.57 -8.36 1.46
CA LEU A 556 14.14 -9.69 1.05
C LEU A 556 15.02 -10.19 -0.09
N CYS A 557 15.86 -11.19 0.15
CA CYS A 557 16.67 -11.82 -0.89
C CYS A 557 16.04 -13.14 -1.36
N LEU A 558 15.87 -13.28 -2.66
CA LEU A 558 15.30 -14.45 -3.34
C LEU A 558 16.30 -14.96 -4.38
N VAL A 559 16.36 -16.29 -4.56
CA VAL A 559 17.24 -16.92 -5.55
C VAL A 559 16.49 -17.91 -6.44
N HIS A 560 16.86 -18.03 -7.71
CA HIS A 560 16.41 -19.07 -8.64
C HIS A 560 17.61 -19.75 -9.31
N ASP A 561 17.37 -20.89 -9.97
CA ASP A 561 18.43 -21.70 -10.58
C ASP A 561 18.56 -21.41 -12.10
N GLN A 562 18.35 -20.16 -12.52
CA GLN A 562 18.53 -19.75 -13.92
C GLN A 562 19.70 -18.75 -14.01
N SER A 563 20.07 -18.39 -15.24
CA SER A 563 21.18 -17.48 -15.51
C SER A 563 20.80 -15.99 -15.36
N HIS A 564 21.47 -15.10 -16.09
CA HIS A 564 21.30 -13.65 -16.06
C HIS A 564 19.98 -13.20 -16.72
N GLU A 565 18.85 -13.61 -16.16
CA GLU A 565 17.51 -13.34 -16.68
C GLU A 565 16.47 -13.18 -15.56
N PHE A 566 15.30 -12.67 -15.92
CA PHE A 566 14.14 -12.72 -15.02
C PHE A 566 13.68 -14.18 -14.85
N PRO A 567 13.23 -14.60 -13.66
CA PRO A 567 12.75 -15.97 -13.45
C PRO A 567 11.59 -16.32 -14.40
N THR A 568 11.70 -17.44 -15.10
CA THR A 568 10.66 -17.96 -16.01
C THR A 568 10.28 -19.42 -15.73
N GLN A 569 11.14 -20.20 -15.07
CA GLN A 569 10.89 -21.62 -14.81
C GLN A 569 9.85 -21.86 -13.70
N MET A 570 8.73 -22.50 -14.06
CA MET A 570 7.68 -22.90 -13.11
C MET A 570 8.05 -24.19 -12.34
N PRO A 571 7.62 -24.34 -11.08
CA PRO A 571 6.80 -23.42 -10.28
C PRO A 571 7.60 -22.33 -9.55
N ARG A 572 8.94 -22.36 -9.66
CA ARG A 572 9.83 -21.50 -8.87
C ARG A 572 9.63 -20.02 -9.20
N ALA A 573 9.51 -19.67 -10.47
CA ALA A 573 9.23 -18.31 -10.93
C ALA A 573 7.96 -17.75 -10.27
N LYS A 574 6.86 -18.51 -10.29
CA LYS A 574 5.61 -18.11 -9.61
C LYS A 574 5.84 -17.84 -8.11
N GLN A 575 6.54 -18.73 -7.40
CA GLN A 575 6.81 -18.53 -5.97
C GLN A 575 7.63 -17.27 -5.69
N ILE A 576 8.58 -16.94 -6.57
CA ILE A 576 9.37 -15.71 -6.47
C ILE A 576 8.48 -14.50 -6.71
N TYR A 577 7.72 -14.47 -7.79
CA TYR A 577 6.83 -13.36 -8.10
C TYR A 577 5.75 -13.17 -7.03
N ASP A 578 5.16 -14.24 -6.50
CA ASP A 578 4.19 -14.17 -5.39
C ASP A 578 4.81 -13.44 -4.17
N LYS A 579 6.08 -13.72 -3.85
CA LYS A 579 6.80 -13.05 -2.75
C LYS A 579 7.16 -11.59 -3.06
N VAL A 580 7.64 -11.30 -4.27
CA VAL A 580 7.93 -9.92 -4.74
C VAL A 580 6.66 -9.08 -4.68
N VAL A 581 5.56 -9.59 -5.25
CA VAL A 581 4.25 -8.95 -5.28
C VAL A 581 3.71 -8.74 -3.87
N ALA A 582 3.88 -9.72 -2.96
CA ALA A 582 3.50 -9.54 -1.57
C ALA A 582 4.24 -8.38 -0.89
N GLN A 583 5.54 -8.19 -1.17
CA GLN A 583 6.28 -7.02 -0.66
C GLN A 583 5.81 -5.73 -1.30
N ILE A 584 5.59 -5.71 -2.62
CA ILE A 584 5.03 -4.53 -3.31
C ILE A 584 3.71 -4.13 -2.66
N TRP A 585 2.78 -5.06 -2.49
CA TRP A 585 1.48 -4.78 -1.88
C TRP A 585 1.55 -4.38 -0.41
N ARG A 586 2.47 -4.98 0.35
CA ARG A 586 2.74 -4.60 1.73
C ARG A 586 3.15 -3.13 1.86
N HIS A 587 4.01 -2.65 0.95
CA HIS A 587 4.60 -1.31 1.05
C HIS A 587 3.87 -0.25 0.22
N CYS A 588 3.18 -0.65 -0.84
CA CYS A 588 2.47 0.24 -1.74
C CYS A 588 0.99 0.41 -1.38
N GLY A 589 0.38 -0.47 -0.60
CA GLY A 589 -1.07 -0.60 -0.65
C GLY A 589 -1.46 -1.46 -1.84
N GLY A 590 -2.53 -2.24 -1.74
CA GLY A 590 -2.61 -3.51 -2.43
C GLY A 590 -3.71 -3.61 -3.45
N LYS A 591 -3.89 -4.85 -3.89
CA LYS A 591 -4.66 -5.23 -5.06
C LYS A 591 -6.02 -4.50 -5.04
N PRO A 592 -6.27 -3.54 -5.95
CA PRO A 592 -7.61 -3.04 -6.19
C PRO A 592 -8.56 -4.22 -6.28
N ILE A 593 -9.51 -4.28 -5.34
CA ILE A 593 -10.60 -5.24 -5.40
C ILE A 593 -11.54 -4.64 -6.44
N VAL A 594 -11.40 -5.07 -7.69
CA VAL A 594 -12.45 -4.87 -8.70
C VAL A 594 -13.59 -5.83 -8.39
#